data_AF-A0A1H1NNF0-F1
#
_entry.id   AF-A0A1H1NNF0-F1
#
_cell.length_a   1.000
_cell.length_b   1.000
_cell.length_c   1.000
_cell.angle_alpha   90.00
_cell.angle_beta   90.00
_cell.angle_gamma   90.00
#
_symmetry.space_group_name_H-M   'P 1'
#
loop_
_entity.id
_entity.type
_entity.pdbx_description
1 polymer ?
#
loop_
_entity_poly.entity_id
_entity_poly.type
_entity_poly.pdbx_seq_one_letter_code
_entity_poly.pdbx_strand_id
1 'polypeptide(L)' 'MSSFSTTIKIVDRYGKFLTQLNHNTPGWDGTYNGKKMPAGDYWFVANVIQNGKTFQVKGHFTLRR' A
#
# COMPACT_ATOMS: atom_id res chain seq x y z
N MET A 1 19.17 18.82 -3.76
CA MET A 1 17.87 18.44 -3.18
C MET A 1 17.68 16.95 -3.37
N SER A 2 17.73 16.17 -2.30
CA SER A 2 17.42 14.73 -2.35
C SER A 2 15.91 14.56 -2.50
N SER A 3 15.46 13.99 -3.61
CA SER A 3 14.05 13.61 -3.77
C SER A 3 13.76 12.36 -2.94
N PHE A 4 12.82 12.49 -1.99
CA PHE A 4 12.23 11.37 -1.28
C PHE A 4 10.77 11.23 -1.71
N SER A 5 10.40 10.07 -2.23
CA SER A 5 9.02 9.77 -2.59
C SER A 5 8.75 8.30 -2.41
N THR A 6 7.54 7.99 -1.95
CA THR A 6 7.07 6.62 -1.79
C THR A 6 5.64 6.54 -2.27
N THR A 7 5.37 5.61 -3.17
CA THR A 7 4.01 5.26 -3.63
C THR A 7 3.71 3.82 -3.27
N ILE A 8 2.70 3.58 -2.45
CA ILE A 8 2.34 2.25 -1.92
C ILE A 8 1.01 1.85 -2.55
N LYS A 9 1.01 0.74 -3.30
CA LYS A 9 -0.20 0.14 -3.88
C LYS A 9 -0.65 -1.01 -3.00
N ILE A 10 -1.93 -1.04 -2.60
CA ILE A 10 -2.54 -2.16 -1.87
C ILE A 10 -3.51 -2.91 -2.77
N VAL A 11 -3.44 -4.23 -2.73
CA VAL A 11 -4.29 -5.15 -3.50
C VAL A 11 -4.87 -6.26 -2.62
N ASP A 12 -6.00 -6.83 -3.03
CA ASP A 12 -6.54 -8.05 -2.40
C ASP A 12 -5.84 -9.33 -2.89
N ARG A 13 -6.23 -10.48 -2.34
CA ARG A 13 -5.71 -11.82 -2.71
C ARG A 13 -5.87 -12.20 -4.18
N TYR A 14 -6.75 -11.53 -4.92
CA TYR A 14 -6.98 -11.74 -6.35
C TYR A 14 -6.21 -10.73 -7.21
N GLY A 15 -5.41 -9.85 -6.59
CA GLY A 15 -4.67 -8.80 -7.27
C GLY A 15 -5.51 -7.56 -7.59
N LYS A 16 -6.75 -7.47 -7.09
CA LYS A 16 -7.60 -6.28 -7.32
C LYS A 16 -6.99 -5.08 -6.62
N PHE A 17 -6.81 -3.99 -7.35
CA PHE A 17 -6.41 -2.71 -6.77
C PHE A 17 -7.45 -2.17 -5.80
N LEU A 18 -7.01 -1.83 -4.59
CA LEU A 18 -7.86 -1.28 -3.54
C LEU A 18 -7.57 0.20 -3.32
N THR A 19 -6.31 0.56 -3.10
CA THR A 19 -5.93 1.94 -2.84
C THR A 19 -4.46 2.21 -3.15
N GLN A 20 -4.13 3.48 -3.30
CA GLN A 20 -2.77 3.99 -3.39
C GLN A 20 -2.53 4.98 -2.26
N LEU A 21 -1.40 4.80 -1.58
CA LEU A 21 -0.97 5.57 -0.42
C LEU A 21 0.41 6.18 -0.70
N ASN A 22 0.83 7.10 0.15
CA ASN A 22 2.19 7.62 0.17
C ASN A 22 2.73 7.65 1.60
N HIS A 23 3.98 8.08 1.78
CA HIS A 23 4.63 8.10 3.11
C HIS A 23 3.97 9.03 4.13
N ASN A 24 3.09 9.95 3.71
CA ASN A 24 2.38 10.89 4.58
C ASN A 24 0.94 10.47 4.85
N THR A 25 0.45 9.38 4.27
CA THR A 25 -0.91 8.89 4.56
C THR A 25 -0.92 8.05 5.85
N PRO A 26 -1.98 8.15 6.69
CA PRO A 26 -2.11 7.35 7.92
C PRO A 26 -2.11 5.81 7.71
N GLY A 27 -2.28 5.35 6.48
CA GLY A 27 -2.46 3.93 6.15
C GLY A 27 -3.83 3.67 5.53
N TRP A 28 -4.09 2.39 5.23
CA TRP A 28 -5.39 1.95 4.76
C TRP A 28 -6.26 1.47 5.92
N ASP A 29 -7.47 1.99 6.00
CA ASP A 29 -8.43 1.71 7.07
C ASP A 29 -9.23 0.41 6.85
N GLY A 30 -8.95 -0.32 5.76
CA GLY A 30 -9.66 -1.55 5.41
C GLY A 30 -11.00 -1.31 4.71
N THR A 31 -11.20 -0.15 4.08
CA THR A 31 -12.39 0.16 3.26
C THR A 31 -12.07 0.31 1.77
N TYR A 32 -12.99 -0.10 0.91
CA TYR A 32 -12.92 0.09 -0.53
C TYR A 32 -14.26 0.58 -1.06
N ASN A 33 -14.28 1.74 -1.73
CA ASN A 33 -15.49 2.41 -2.20
C ASN A 33 -16.58 2.52 -1.10
N GLY A 34 -16.17 2.95 0.09
CA GLY A 34 -17.04 3.12 1.26
C GLY A 34 -17.50 1.82 1.94
N LYS A 35 -17.09 0.64 1.44
CA LYS A 35 -17.46 -0.66 2.02
C LYS A 35 -16.29 -1.26 2.78
N LYS A 36 -16.57 -1.85 3.94
CA LYS A 36 -15.57 -2.60 4.72
C LYS A 36 -15.13 -3.84 3.92
N MET A 37 -13.83 -4.01 3.78
CA MET A 37 -13.26 -5.21 3.17
C MET A 37 -13.25 -6.38 4.17
N PRO A 38 -13.32 -7.64 3.68
CA PRO A 38 -13.30 -8.83 4.54
C PRO A 38 -12.03 -8.94 5.39
N ALA A 39 -12.11 -9.61 6.54
CA ALA A 39 -10.91 -10.08 7.23
C ALA A 39 -10.14 -11.05 6.33
N GLY A 40 -8.81 -10.98 6.36
CA GLY A 40 -7.94 -11.80 5.52
C GLY A 40 -6.68 -11.06 5.08
N ASP A 41 -5.89 -11.71 4.23
CA ASP A 41 -4.63 -11.17 3.77
C ASP A 41 -4.78 -10.19 2.59
N TYR A 42 -3.94 -9.17 2.62
CA TYR A 42 -3.80 -8.12 1.62
C TYR A 42 -2.32 -7.89 1.33
N TRP A 43 -2.00 -7.49 0.10
CA TRP A 43 -0.63 -7.30 -0.33
C TRP A 43 -0.35 -5.84 -0.61
N PHE A 44 0.90 -5.42 -0.43
CA PHE A 44 1.37 -4.12 -0.84
C PHE A 44 2.64 -4.19 -1.70
N VAL A 45 2.77 -3.20 -2.58
CA VAL A 45 4.00 -2.89 -3.31
C VAL A 45 4.28 -1.40 -3.14
N ALA A 46 5.40 -1.08 -2.50
CA ALA A 46 5.89 0.28 -2.33
C ALA A 46 7.03 0.56 -3.32
N ASN A 47 6.82 1.53 -4.20
CA ASN A 47 7.88 2.11 -5.04
C ASN A 47 8.51 3.27 -4.26
N VAL A 48 9.81 3.17 -3.97
CA VAL A 48 10.56 4.14 -3.16
C VAL A 48 11.62 4.80 -4.04
N ILE A 49 11.69 6.13 -3.94
CA ILE A 49 12.75 6.97 -4.49
C ILE A 49 13.45 7.62 -3.30
N GLN A 50 14.74 7.36 -3.15
CA GLN A 50 15.55 7.93 -2.08
C GLN A 50 16.95 8.21 -2.59
N ASN A 51 17.39 9.47 -2.51
CA ASN A 51 18.73 9.90 -2.91
C ASN A 51 19.11 9.46 -4.34
N GLY A 52 18.16 9.58 -5.28
CA GLY A 52 18.35 9.18 -6.68
C GLY A 52 18.31 7.67 -6.94
N LYS A 53 18.17 6.84 -5.90
CA LYS A 53 17.95 5.39 -6.04
C LYS A 53 16.46 5.08 -6.06
N THR A 54 16.06 4.19 -6.96
CA THR A 54 14.68 3.69 -7.05
C THR A 54 14.67 2.20 -6.73
N PHE A 55 13.82 1.77 -5.81
CA PHE A 55 13.66 0.36 -5.44
C PHE A 55 12.24 0.04 -5.00
N GLN A 56 11.92 -1.26 -4.95
CA GLN A 56 10.62 -1.75 -4.49
C GLN A 56 10.73 -2.47 -3.16
N VAL A 57 9.75 -2.23 -2.29
CA VAL A 57 9.48 -3.03 -1.09
C VAL A 57 8.13 -3.69 -1.27
N LYS A 58 8.05 -4.99 -0.99
CA LYS A 58 6.82 -5.79 -1.13
C LYS A 58 6.54 -6.53 0.16
N GLY A 59 5.27 -6.77 0.44
CA GLY A 59 4.86 -7.56 1.58
C GLY A 59 3.36 -7.78 1.60
N HIS A 60 2.88 -8.37 2.70
CA HIS A 60 1.46 -8.55 2.96
C HIS A 60 1.15 -8.31 4.43
N PHE A 61 -0.13 -8.11 4.73
CA PHE A 61 -0.65 -7.98 6.08
C PHE A 61 -2.04 -8.60 6.17
N THR A 62 -2.39 -9.06 7.36
CA THR A 62 -3.73 -9.60 7.64
C THR A 62 -4.60 -8.50 8.24
N LEU A 63 -5.73 -8.20 7.61
CA LEU A 63 -6.78 -7.36 8.18
C LEU A 63 -7.55 -8.19 9.23
N ARG A 64 -7.46 -7.78 10.50
CA ARG A 64 -8.21 -8.36 11.61
C ARG A 64 -9.48 -7.55 11.92
N ARG A 65 -10.45 -8.17 12.59
CA ARG A 65 -11.71 -7.57 13.03
C ARG A 65 -11.95 -7.90 14.48
#